data_AF-A0A2V7XV10-F1
#
_entry.id   AF-A0A2V7XV10-F1
#
_cell.length_a   1.000
_cell.length_b   1.000
_cell.length_c   1.000
_cell.angle_alpha   90.00
_cell.angle_beta   90.00
_cell.angle_gamma   90.00
#
_symmetry.space_group_name_H-M   'P 1'
#
loop_
_entity.id
_entity.type
_entity.pdbx_description
1 polymer ?
#
loop_
_entity_poly.entity_id
_entity_poly.type
_entity_poly.pdbx_seq_one_letter_code
_entity_poly.pdbx_strand_id
1 'polypeptide(L)'
;MASLPLALLAGCAHGTSLRTEPRSPLQGLTPAQRLDAIRRAQVWAPTDIPALDLLVGPQGEGAFALGETVTCDHEEKKLTGGTPKFYCALRKHDVVKVKYGVENGKTFAEVAATRLFWALGFGADADYSVRVVCNGCTADPWNHPAIVPGQTVFDPAVVERKMAGEDMEGTEGPGWKWSELDLVDESQGGAPRAQR
;
A
#
# COMPACT_ATOMS: atom_id res chain seq x y z
N MET A 1 -41.08 30.99 -54.54
CA MET A 1 -40.97 29.77 -53.70
C MET A 1 -39.52 29.63 -53.31
N ALA A 2 -39.15 30.06 -52.09
CA ALA A 2 -37.79 29.98 -51.57
C ALA A 2 -37.83 29.10 -50.31
N SER A 3 -37.10 27.98 -50.36
CA SER A 3 -37.03 26.99 -49.28
C SER A 3 -35.81 27.26 -48.41
N LEU A 4 -36.01 27.54 -47.11
CA LEU A 4 -34.95 27.57 -46.11
C LEU A 4 -34.65 26.15 -45.60
N PRO A 5 -33.39 25.74 -45.42
CA PRO A 5 -33.05 24.52 -44.73
C PRO A 5 -32.96 24.76 -43.22
N LEU A 6 -33.62 23.90 -42.45
CA LEU A 6 -33.58 23.86 -40.99
C LEU A 6 -32.35 23.05 -40.55
N ALA A 7 -31.38 23.69 -39.90
CA ALA A 7 -30.20 23.01 -39.36
C ALA A 7 -30.52 22.45 -37.95
N LEU A 8 -30.49 21.12 -37.82
CA LEU A 8 -30.59 20.41 -36.54
C LEU A 8 -29.19 20.35 -35.89
N LEU A 9 -29.00 21.11 -34.81
CA LEU A 9 -27.83 20.99 -33.93
C LEU A 9 -28.06 19.82 -32.96
N ALA A 10 -27.42 18.68 -33.22
CA ALA A 10 -27.33 17.58 -32.26
C ALA A 10 -26.18 17.85 -31.28
N GLY A 11 -26.51 18.32 -30.08
CA GLY A 11 -25.55 18.46 -28.98
C GLY A 11 -25.31 17.11 -28.29
N CYS A 12 -24.14 16.51 -28.51
CA CYS A 12 -23.70 15.33 -27.74
C CYS A 12 -23.25 15.77 -26.34
N ALA A 13 -24.16 15.70 -25.37
CA ALA A 13 -23.82 15.84 -23.96
C ALA A 13 -22.96 14.63 -23.52
N HIS A 14 -21.65 14.83 -23.45
CA HIS A 14 -20.73 13.88 -22.84
C HIS A 14 -20.86 13.99 -21.32
N GLY A 15 -21.84 13.30 -20.75
CA GLY A 15 -21.91 13.06 -19.31
C GLY A 15 -20.76 12.15 -18.91
N THR A 16 -19.68 12.71 -18.38
CA THR A 16 -18.67 11.96 -17.63
C THR A 16 -19.34 11.44 -16.37
N SER A 17 -19.87 10.22 -16.45
CA SER A 17 -20.23 9.43 -15.28
C SER A 17 -18.95 9.18 -14.50
N LEU A 18 -18.80 9.88 -13.37
CA LEU A 18 -17.87 9.48 -12.31
C LEU A 18 -18.30 8.07 -11.89
N ARG A 19 -17.63 7.06 -12.43
CA ARG A 19 -17.80 5.68 -11.99
C ARG A 19 -17.18 5.60 -10.62
N THR A 20 -18.01 5.61 -9.58
CA THR A 20 -17.62 5.16 -8.25
C THR A 20 -17.25 3.68 -8.41
N GLU A 21 -15.96 3.37 -8.28
CA GLU A 21 -15.50 1.98 -8.23
C GLU A 21 -16.31 1.22 -7.17
N PRO A 22 -16.88 0.05 -7.49
CA PRO A 22 -17.65 -0.71 -6.53
C PRO A 22 -16.78 -1.07 -5.34
N ARG A 23 -17.31 -0.84 -4.14
CA ARG A 23 -16.62 -1.10 -2.87
C ARG A 23 -16.27 -2.61 -2.80
N SER A 24 -15.01 -2.95 -2.46
CA SER A 24 -14.60 -4.35 -2.30
C SER A 24 -15.53 -5.05 -1.31
N PRO A 25 -15.95 -6.31 -1.58
CA PRO A 25 -16.79 -7.09 -0.66
C PRO A 25 -16.10 -7.34 0.69
N LEU A 26 -14.80 -7.08 0.80
CA LEU A 26 -14.00 -7.21 2.01
C LEU A 26 -13.98 -5.94 2.87
N GLN A 27 -14.68 -4.88 2.45
CA GLN A 27 -14.86 -3.67 3.25
C GLN A 27 -16.22 -3.66 3.95
N GLY A 28 -16.23 -3.35 5.25
CA GLY A 28 -17.46 -3.29 6.04
C GLY A 28 -17.95 -4.66 6.51
N LEU A 29 -17.02 -5.59 6.76
CA LEU A 29 -17.34 -6.91 7.27
C LEU A 29 -18.08 -6.81 8.61
N THR A 30 -19.12 -7.63 8.77
CA THR A 30 -19.77 -7.80 10.06
C THR A 30 -18.79 -8.40 11.08
N PRO A 31 -19.01 -8.22 12.40
CA PRO A 31 -18.19 -8.84 13.42
C PRO A 31 -18.05 -10.36 13.26
N ALA A 32 -19.13 -11.04 12.83
CA ALA A 32 -19.13 -12.48 12.59
C ALA A 32 -18.25 -12.88 11.39
N GLN A 33 -18.36 -12.17 10.26
CA GLN A 33 -17.51 -12.42 9.08
C GLN A 33 -16.03 -12.14 9.37
N ARG A 34 -15.74 -11.08 10.13
CA ARG A 34 -14.37 -10.75 10.54
C ARG A 34 -13.79 -11.82 11.48
N LEU A 35 -14.56 -12.26 12.47
CA LEU A 35 -14.14 -13.34 13.37
C LEU A 35 -13.91 -14.65 12.61
N ASP A 36 -14.78 -14.96 11.65
CA ASP A 36 -14.65 -16.12 10.78
C ASP A 36 -13.35 -16.08 9.95
N ALA A 37 -12.96 -14.90 9.45
CA ALA A 37 -11.67 -14.70 8.80
C ALA A 37 -10.49 -14.90 9.76
N ILE A 38 -10.56 -14.36 10.98
CA ILE A 38 -9.52 -14.55 12.01
C ILE A 38 -9.34 -16.03 12.36
N ARG A 39 -10.43 -16.77 12.54
CA ARG A 39 -10.38 -18.21 12.86
C ARG A 39 -9.64 -19.03 11.82
N ARG A 40 -9.72 -18.64 10.55
CA ARG A 40 -9.06 -19.31 9.41
C ARG A 40 -7.73 -18.66 9.01
N ALA A 41 -7.27 -17.65 9.74
CA ALA A 41 -6.08 -16.90 9.34
C ALA A 41 -4.83 -17.79 9.38
N GLN A 42 -4.07 -17.73 8.29
CA GLN A 42 -2.70 -18.19 8.24
C GLN A 42 -1.81 -16.96 8.44
N VAL A 43 -0.94 -16.99 9.45
CA VAL A 43 -0.05 -15.85 9.77
C VAL A 43 1.42 -16.13 9.42
N TRP A 44 1.72 -17.38 9.08
CA TRP A 44 3.05 -17.87 8.77
C TRP A 44 3.00 -18.81 7.56
N ALA A 45 4.07 -18.84 6.77
CA ALA A 45 4.25 -19.74 5.64
C ALA A 45 5.61 -20.46 5.71
N PRO A 46 5.70 -21.74 5.28
CA PRO A 46 6.97 -22.45 5.12
C PRO A 46 7.96 -21.63 4.30
N THR A 47 9.14 -21.40 4.87
CA THR A 47 10.17 -20.53 4.29
C THR A 47 11.55 -21.18 4.43
N ASP A 48 12.32 -21.20 3.36
CA ASP A 48 13.71 -21.68 3.36
C ASP A 48 14.65 -20.56 3.84
N ILE A 49 14.65 -20.33 5.16
CA ILE A 49 15.35 -19.22 5.83
C ILE A 49 16.83 -19.11 5.40
N PRO A 50 17.63 -20.20 5.36
CA PRO A 50 19.03 -20.13 4.96
C PRO A 50 19.27 -19.67 3.53
N ALA A 51 18.27 -19.77 2.64
CA ALA A 51 18.37 -19.34 1.25
C ALA A 51 18.05 -17.85 1.04
N LEU A 52 17.61 -17.13 2.09
CA LEU A 52 17.18 -15.74 1.97
C LEU A 52 18.31 -14.75 2.24
N ASP A 53 18.29 -13.65 1.48
CA ASP A 53 19.19 -12.52 1.67
C ASP A 53 18.44 -11.34 2.32
N LEU A 54 18.70 -11.10 3.61
CA LEU A 54 18.12 -10.00 4.38
C LEU A 54 18.60 -8.61 3.92
N LEU A 55 19.75 -8.49 3.26
CA LEU A 55 20.24 -7.21 2.77
C LEU A 55 19.46 -6.76 1.53
N VAL A 56 19.03 -7.71 0.70
CA VAL A 56 18.28 -7.44 -0.53
C VAL A 56 16.77 -7.41 -0.23
N GLY A 57 16.26 -8.32 0.61
CA GLY A 57 14.84 -8.44 0.94
C GLY A 57 14.02 -9.21 -0.11
N PRO A 58 12.68 -9.19 -0.03
CA PRO A 58 11.81 -9.87 -0.99
C PRO A 58 12.12 -9.49 -2.44
N GLN A 59 12.16 -10.48 -3.34
CA GLN A 59 12.39 -10.27 -4.78
C GLN A 59 11.12 -10.60 -5.56
N GLY A 60 10.96 -10.01 -6.75
CA GLY A 60 9.81 -10.26 -7.63
C GLY A 60 9.34 -9.02 -8.38
N GLU A 61 8.12 -9.08 -8.92
CA GLU A 61 7.52 -7.92 -9.57
C GLU A 61 7.40 -6.74 -8.58
N GLY A 62 7.88 -5.57 -9.00
CA GLY A 62 7.82 -4.35 -8.20
C GLY A 62 8.85 -4.27 -7.08
N ALA A 63 9.80 -5.20 -6.98
CA ALA A 63 10.96 -5.10 -6.09
C ALA A 63 11.94 -4.02 -6.56
N PHE A 64 12.70 -3.46 -5.62
CA PHE A 64 13.73 -2.45 -5.88
C PHE A 64 15.07 -2.91 -5.33
N ALA A 65 16.15 -2.53 -6.00
CA ALA A 65 17.50 -2.73 -5.48
C ALA A 65 17.80 -1.77 -4.32
N LEU A 66 18.71 -2.17 -3.44
CA LEU A 66 19.19 -1.31 -2.35
C LEU A 66 19.81 -0.03 -2.93
N GLY A 67 19.29 1.13 -2.53
CA GLY A 67 19.75 2.44 -2.99
C GLY A 67 19.35 2.79 -4.43
N GLU A 68 18.46 2.01 -5.06
CA GLU A 68 17.94 2.30 -6.40
C GLU A 68 17.34 3.72 -6.46
N THR A 69 17.52 4.41 -7.59
CA THR A 69 16.83 5.69 -7.82
C THR A 69 15.47 5.44 -8.45
N VAL A 70 14.41 5.75 -7.72
CA VAL A 70 13.02 5.59 -8.12
C VAL A 70 12.42 6.95 -8.48
N THR A 71 11.92 7.09 -9.71
CA THR A 71 11.20 8.29 -10.16
C THR A 71 9.70 8.04 -10.13
N CYS A 72 8.93 9.00 -9.61
CA CYS A 72 7.48 8.86 -9.46
C CYS A 72 6.77 10.23 -9.44
N ASP A 73 5.45 10.24 -9.60
CA ASP A 73 4.62 11.44 -9.55
C ASP A 73 3.84 11.53 -8.24
N HIS A 74 3.75 12.72 -7.64
CA HIS A 74 2.99 12.92 -6.40
C HIS A 74 1.52 12.53 -6.58
N GLU A 75 1.00 11.71 -5.68
CA GLU A 75 -0.40 11.32 -5.63
C GLU A 75 -1.01 11.81 -4.32
N GLU A 76 -1.94 12.76 -4.40
CA GLU A 76 -2.59 13.32 -3.22
C GLU A 76 -3.61 12.33 -2.64
N LYS A 77 -3.32 11.81 -1.44
CA LYS A 77 -4.21 10.95 -0.67
C LYS A 77 -4.10 11.25 0.81
N LYS A 78 -5.19 11.03 1.55
CA LYS A 78 -5.22 11.19 3.00
C LYS A 78 -4.33 10.15 3.67
N LEU A 79 -3.48 10.61 4.59
CA LEU A 79 -2.56 9.76 5.35
C LEU A 79 -2.85 9.83 6.84
N THR A 80 -2.41 8.81 7.56
CA THR A 80 -2.53 8.68 9.02
C THR A 80 -1.20 8.19 9.62
N GLY A 81 -1.08 8.29 10.95
CA GLY A 81 0.12 7.91 11.70
C GLY A 81 1.04 9.09 12.01
N GLY A 82 2.24 8.82 12.52
CA GLY A 82 3.19 9.84 13.00
C GLY A 82 4.59 9.74 12.40
N THR A 83 4.69 9.23 11.18
CA THR A 83 5.94 9.14 10.41
C THR A 83 5.73 9.85 9.08
N PRO A 84 6.62 10.76 8.66
CA PRO A 84 6.51 11.44 7.37
C PRO A 84 6.43 10.46 6.21
N LYS A 85 5.39 10.63 5.39
CA LYS A 85 5.11 9.78 4.23
C LYS A 85 4.23 10.47 3.22
N PHE A 86 4.21 9.98 1.99
CA PHE A 86 3.29 10.40 0.94
C PHE A 86 3.02 9.25 -0.02
N TYR A 87 2.02 9.39 -0.88
CA TYR A 87 1.81 8.45 -1.98
C TYR A 87 2.44 8.97 -3.26
N CYS A 88 3.03 8.06 -4.04
CA CYS A 88 3.70 8.36 -5.28
C CYS A 88 3.33 7.33 -6.36
N ALA A 89 2.90 7.80 -7.52
CA ALA A 89 2.57 6.97 -8.66
C ALA A 89 3.83 6.64 -9.46
N LEU A 90 4.17 5.36 -9.57
CA LEU A 90 5.28 4.89 -10.42
C LEU A 90 4.84 4.74 -11.88
N ARG A 91 3.57 4.38 -12.07
CA ARG A 91 2.86 4.29 -13.34
C ARG A 91 1.37 4.35 -13.05
N LYS A 92 0.56 4.42 -14.10
CA LYS A 92 -0.91 4.37 -13.98
C LYS A 92 -1.32 3.10 -13.21
N HIS A 93 -2.11 3.26 -12.15
CA HIS A 93 -2.58 2.19 -11.25
C HIS A 93 -1.50 1.52 -10.38
N ASP A 94 -0.28 2.06 -10.33
CA ASP A 94 0.79 1.57 -9.47
C ASP A 94 1.25 2.72 -8.56
N VAL A 95 0.65 2.76 -7.37
CA VAL A 95 0.89 3.82 -6.38
C VAL A 95 1.53 3.19 -5.16
N VAL A 96 2.71 3.69 -4.80
CA VAL A 96 3.44 3.27 -3.60
C VAL A 96 3.35 4.31 -2.51
N LYS A 97 3.56 3.86 -1.27
CA LYS A 97 3.79 4.77 -0.15
C LYS A 97 5.29 4.99 -0.02
N VAL A 98 5.70 6.25 -0.05
CA VAL A 98 7.08 6.69 0.19
C VAL A 98 7.16 7.21 1.62
N LYS A 99 8.09 6.68 2.41
CA LYS A 99 8.40 7.13 3.78
C LYS A 99 9.78 7.77 3.75
N TYR A 100 9.96 8.87 4.49
CA TYR A 100 11.20 9.65 4.47
C TYR A 100 11.49 10.26 5.85
N GLY A 101 12.68 10.82 5.99
CA GLY A 101 13.18 11.33 7.26
C GLY A 101 14.15 10.37 7.94
N VAL A 102 15.18 10.93 8.60
CA VAL A 102 16.26 10.19 9.26
C VAL A 102 16.33 10.45 10.76
N GLU A 103 15.60 11.47 11.23
CA GLU A 103 15.69 12.02 12.58
C GLU A 103 15.34 11.04 13.71
N ASN A 104 14.55 10.00 13.45
CA ASN A 104 14.11 9.05 14.49
C ASN A 104 14.35 7.57 14.13
N GLY A 105 15.06 7.29 13.03
CA GLY A 105 15.41 5.94 12.59
C GLY A 105 14.23 5.04 12.19
N LYS A 106 12.99 5.54 12.17
CA LYS A 106 11.80 4.72 11.88
C LYS A 106 11.85 4.09 10.50
N THR A 107 12.33 4.82 9.50
CA THR A 107 12.50 4.33 8.11
C THR A 107 13.44 3.12 8.06
N PHE A 108 14.57 3.16 8.76
CA PHE A 108 15.50 2.03 8.84
C PHE A 108 14.93 0.86 9.64
N ALA A 109 14.28 1.13 10.77
CA ALA A 109 13.67 0.12 11.60
C ALA A 109 12.57 -0.65 10.86
N GLU A 110 11.80 0.04 10.00
CA GLU A 110 10.73 -0.57 9.22
C GLU A 110 11.26 -1.51 8.14
N VAL A 111 12.30 -1.11 7.41
CA VAL A 111 13.00 -2.01 6.45
C VAL A 111 13.54 -3.24 7.18
N ALA A 112 14.22 -3.08 8.31
CA ALA A 112 14.76 -4.20 9.06
C ALA A 112 13.66 -5.13 9.61
N ALA A 113 12.57 -4.58 10.14
CA ALA A 113 11.45 -5.34 10.70
C ALA A 113 10.72 -6.13 9.61
N THR A 114 10.33 -5.48 8.52
CA THR A 114 9.62 -6.16 7.41
C THR A 114 10.43 -7.32 6.84
N ARG A 115 11.75 -7.13 6.64
CA ARG A 115 12.66 -8.19 6.18
C ARG A 115 12.80 -9.33 7.17
N LEU A 116 12.87 -9.04 8.47
CA LEU A 116 12.92 -10.07 9.49
C LEU A 116 11.63 -10.91 9.51
N PHE A 117 10.47 -10.27 9.48
CA PHE A 117 9.18 -10.97 9.45
C PHE A 117 9.05 -11.83 8.20
N TRP A 118 9.34 -11.26 7.03
CA TRP A 118 9.37 -11.99 5.76
C TRP A 118 10.31 -13.19 5.81
N ALA A 119 11.54 -13.01 6.29
CA ALA A 119 12.52 -14.10 6.33
C ALA A 119 12.16 -15.20 7.32
N LEU A 120 11.41 -14.88 8.38
CA LEU A 120 10.87 -15.84 9.32
C LEU A 120 9.58 -16.50 8.83
N GLY A 121 9.07 -16.12 7.66
CA GLY A 121 7.86 -16.68 7.05
C GLY A 121 6.56 -15.99 7.43
N PHE A 122 6.60 -14.88 8.17
CA PHE A 122 5.41 -14.10 8.49
C PHE A 122 5.03 -13.16 7.33
N GLY A 123 3.74 -12.90 7.18
CA GLY A 123 3.24 -11.91 6.23
C GLY A 123 3.71 -10.51 6.60
N ALA A 124 4.37 -9.82 5.66
CA ALA A 124 4.82 -8.44 5.80
C ALA A 124 4.80 -7.73 4.45
N ASP A 125 4.57 -6.42 4.49
CA ASP A 125 4.84 -5.56 3.34
C ASP A 125 6.34 -5.60 3.01
N ALA A 126 6.70 -5.40 1.74
CA ALA A 126 8.09 -5.32 1.33
C ALA A 126 8.53 -3.86 1.26
N ASP A 127 9.36 -3.45 2.23
CA ASP A 127 9.94 -2.11 2.31
C ASP A 127 11.37 -2.10 1.75
N TYR A 128 11.60 -1.22 0.77
CA TYR A 128 12.88 -1.09 0.07
C TYR A 128 13.52 0.26 0.37
N SER A 129 14.76 0.26 0.83
CA SER A 129 15.54 1.49 1.00
C SER A 129 16.10 1.95 -0.34
N VAL A 130 15.67 3.12 -0.78
CA VAL A 130 15.90 3.68 -2.11
C VAL A 130 16.15 5.19 -2.03
N ARG A 131 16.52 5.79 -3.16
CA ARG A 131 16.47 7.23 -3.40
C ARG A 131 15.23 7.55 -4.24
N VAL A 132 14.40 8.48 -3.82
CA VAL A 132 13.19 8.88 -4.57
C VAL A 132 13.37 10.25 -5.21
N VAL A 133 13.07 10.36 -6.51
CA VAL A 133 12.89 11.62 -7.24
C VAL A 133 11.40 11.78 -7.53
N CYS A 134 10.71 12.60 -6.76
CA CYS A 134 9.28 12.83 -6.92
C CYS A 134 9.00 14.09 -7.75
N ASN A 135 8.30 13.93 -8.87
CA ASN A 135 7.71 15.04 -9.61
C ASN A 135 6.47 15.54 -8.86
N GLY A 136 6.33 16.85 -8.69
CA GLY A 136 5.13 17.38 -8.06
C GLY A 136 5.19 17.47 -6.53
N CYS A 137 6.19 16.89 -5.86
CA CYS A 137 6.27 16.92 -4.40
C CYS A 137 6.80 18.27 -3.87
N THR A 138 6.21 18.78 -2.80
CA THR A 138 6.86 19.78 -1.94
C THR A 138 8.09 19.21 -1.25
N ALA A 139 8.91 20.06 -0.63
CA ALA A 139 10.04 19.61 0.18
C ALA A 139 9.62 18.78 1.41
N ASP A 140 8.38 18.95 1.87
CA ASP A 140 7.80 18.20 2.98
C ASP A 140 6.32 17.87 2.70
N PRO A 141 6.06 16.82 1.89
CA PRO A 141 4.70 16.45 1.49
C PRO A 141 3.80 16.01 2.66
N TRP A 142 4.39 15.64 3.80
CA TRP A 142 3.66 15.25 5.00
C TRP A 142 2.97 16.44 5.67
N ASN A 143 3.71 17.52 5.93
CA ASN A 143 3.16 18.72 6.58
C ASN A 143 2.57 19.71 5.57
N HIS A 144 3.02 19.66 4.32
CA HIS A 144 2.59 20.54 3.23
C HIS A 144 2.20 19.73 1.99
N PRO A 145 1.12 18.92 2.05
CA PRO A 145 0.64 18.16 0.91
C PRO A 145 0.12 19.13 -0.17
N ALA A 146 0.83 19.20 -1.29
CA ALA A 146 0.45 19.97 -2.47
C ALA A 146 1.23 19.48 -3.69
N ILE A 147 0.62 19.61 -4.86
CA ILE A 147 1.33 19.42 -6.13
C ILE A 147 2.00 20.74 -6.51
N VAL A 148 3.33 20.76 -6.58
CA VAL A 148 4.12 21.94 -6.96
C VAL A 148 4.99 21.67 -8.19
N PRO A 149 5.28 22.67 -9.04
CA PRO A 149 6.17 22.46 -10.18
C PRO A 149 7.57 21.98 -9.77
N GLY A 150 8.14 21.07 -10.56
CA GLY A 150 9.52 20.60 -10.39
C GLY A 150 9.63 19.23 -9.72
N GLN A 151 10.85 18.93 -9.25
CA GLN A 151 11.24 17.66 -8.65
C GLN A 151 11.81 17.88 -7.26
N THR A 152 11.44 17.00 -6.33
CA THR A 152 12.03 16.92 -4.99
C THR A 152 12.68 15.57 -4.79
N VAL A 153 13.87 15.55 -4.19
CA VAL A 153 14.62 14.34 -3.89
C VAL A 153 14.47 13.97 -2.43
N PHE A 154 14.17 12.71 -2.15
CA PHE A 154 14.16 12.11 -0.82
C PHE A 154 15.22 11.02 -0.76
N ASP A 155 16.25 11.23 0.07
CA ASP A 155 17.40 10.33 0.20
C ASP A 155 17.96 10.39 1.64
N PRO A 156 17.90 9.29 2.41
CA PRO A 156 17.25 8.03 2.07
C PRO A 156 15.72 8.14 2.09
N ALA A 157 15.08 7.28 1.31
CA ALA A 157 13.64 7.04 1.35
C ALA A 157 13.35 5.54 1.43
N VAL A 158 12.13 5.20 1.82
CA VAL A 158 11.62 3.83 1.80
C VAL A 158 10.39 3.78 0.92
N VAL A 159 10.40 2.86 -0.05
CA VAL A 159 9.23 2.54 -0.87
C VAL A 159 8.59 1.26 -0.33
N GLU A 160 7.32 1.35 0.05
CA GLU A 160 6.51 0.23 0.52
C GLU A 160 5.77 -0.42 -0.65
N ARG A 161 5.94 -1.74 -0.78
CA ARG A 161 5.06 -2.61 -1.57
C ARG A 161 4.17 -3.40 -0.62
N LYS A 162 2.86 -3.18 -0.72
CA LYS A 162 1.90 -3.96 0.05
C LYS A 162 2.06 -5.45 -0.25
N MET A 163 1.95 -6.27 0.79
CA MET A 163 1.81 -7.70 0.64
C MET A 163 0.63 -8.01 -0.28
N ALA A 164 0.76 -9.06 -1.11
CA ALA A 164 -0.32 -9.48 -1.98
C ALA A 164 -1.57 -9.86 -1.17
N GLY A 165 -2.73 -9.34 -1.59
CA GLY A 165 -4.00 -9.56 -0.92
C GLY A 165 -4.91 -8.35 -1.05
N GLU A 166 -6.06 -8.44 -0.39
CA GLU A 166 -7.00 -7.34 -0.24
C GLU A 166 -7.15 -6.99 1.24
N ASP A 167 -7.20 -5.70 1.54
CA ASP A 167 -7.45 -5.24 2.91
C ASP A 167 -8.87 -5.66 3.34
N MET A 168 -8.96 -6.35 4.47
CA MET A 168 -10.21 -6.71 5.12
C MET A 168 -10.50 -5.73 6.25
N GLU A 169 -11.59 -4.97 6.14
CA GLU A 169 -11.96 -3.98 7.14
C GLU A 169 -13.33 -4.30 7.74
N GLY A 170 -13.39 -4.37 9.08
CA GLY A 170 -14.65 -4.52 9.80
C GLY A 170 -15.41 -3.20 9.88
N THR A 171 -16.69 -3.25 10.24
CA THR A 171 -17.48 -2.05 10.55
C THR A 171 -16.92 -1.24 11.73
N GLU A 172 -16.11 -1.88 12.58
CA GLU A 172 -15.43 -1.26 13.73
C GLU A 172 -14.10 -0.58 13.35
N GLY A 173 -13.67 -0.70 12.09
CA GLY A 173 -12.42 -0.15 11.57
C GLY A 173 -11.42 -1.20 11.08
N PRO A 174 -10.24 -0.74 10.61
CA PRO A 174 -9.19 -1.61 10.10
C PRO A 174 -8.42 -2.31 11.23
N GLY A 175 -7.79 -3.43 10.88
CA GLY A 175 -6.83 -4.13 11.73
C GLY A 175 -7.43 -5.15 12.72
N TRP A 176 -6.55 -5.62 13.60
CA TRP A 176 -6.84 -6.64 14.60
C TRP A 176 -5.92 -6.45 15.83
N LYS A 177 -6.30 -7.07 16.94
CA LYS A 177 -5.62 -6.96 18.24
C LYS A 177 -4.77 -8.21 18.47
N TRP A 178 -3.63 -8.07 19.16
CA TRP A 178 -2.81 -9.22 19.56
C TRP A 178 -3.58 -10.32 20.27
N SER A 179 -4.55 -9.97 21.13
CA SER A 179 -5.41 -10.94 21.82
C SER A 179 -6.32 -11.75 20.87
N GLU A 180 -6.54 -11.28 19.65
CA GLU A 180 -7.32 -12.02 18.65
C GLU A 180 -6.51 -13.11 17.96
N LEU A 181 -5.18 -13.13 18.13
CA LEU A 181 -4.36 -14.26 17.69
C LEU A 181 -4.76 -15.54 18.40
N ASP A 182 -5.25 -15.45 19.64
CA ASP A 182 -5.78 -16.58 20.41
C ASP A 182 -7.07 -17.16 19.84
N LEU A 183 -7.74 -16.44 18.91
CA LEU A 183 -8.97 -16.87 18.26
C LEU A 183 -8.73 -17.62 16.95
N VAL A 184 -7.48 -17.73 16.49
CA VAL A 184 -7.10 -18.57 15.35
C VAL A 184 -7.35 -20.04 15.71
N ASP A 185 -8.05 -20.77 14.83
CA ASP A 185 -8.57 -22.11 15.11
C ASP A 185 -8.07 -23.11 14.05
N GLU A 186 -7.17 -24.00 14.47
CA GLU A 186 -6.61 -25.07 13.65
C GLU A 186 -7.69 -25.97 13.03
N SER A 187 -8.78 -26.22 13.77
CA SER A 187 -9.88 -27.08 13.30
C SER A 187 -10.69 -26.44 12.17
N GLN A 188 -10.58 -25.12 12.01
CA GLN A 188 -11.22 -24.33 10.95
C GLN A 188 -10.24 -24.00 9.81
N GLY A 189 -9.00 -24.49 9.88
CA GLY A 189 -7.95 -24.22 8.90
C GLY A 189 -7.09 -23.00 9.20
N GLY A 190 -7.11 -22.49 10.45
CA GLY A 190 -6.19 -21.45 10.92
C GLY A 190 -4.78 -21.97 11.22
N ALA A 191 -3.83 -21.05 11.41
CA ALA A 191 -2.45 -21.38 11.74
C ALA A 191 -2.34 -22.12 13.09
N PRO A 192 -1.52 -23.18 13.17
CA PRO A 192 -1.28 -23.88 14.41
C PRO A 192 -0.55 -23.04 15.44
N ARG A 193 -0.66 -23.41 16.72
CA ARG A 193 -0.02 -22.67 17.83
C ARG A 193 1.49 -22.49 17.65
N ALA A 194 2.18 -23.42 16.99
CA ALA A 194 3.60 -23.31 16.70
C ALA A 194 3.95 -22.24 15.63
N GLN A 195 2.94 -21.72 14.93
CA GLN A 195 3.06 -20.80 13.79
C GLN A 195 2.43 -19.42 14.08
N ARG A 196 2.05 -19.12 15.32
CA ARG A 196 1.45 -17.85 15.73
C ARG A 196 1.97 -17.37 17.08
#